data_AF-A0A6I3BB71-F1
#
_entry.id   AF-A0A6I3BB71-F1
#
_cell.length_a   1.000
_cell.length_b   1.000
_cell.length_c   1.000
_cell.angle_alpha   90.00
_cell.angle_beta   90.00
_cell.angle_gamma   90.00
#
_symmetry.space_group_name_H-M   'P 1'
#
loop_
_entity.id
_entity.type
_entity.pdbx_description
1 polymer ?
#
loop_
_entity_poly.entity_id
_entity_poly.type
_entity_poly.pdbx_seq_one_letter_code
_entity_poly.pdbx_strand_id
1 'polypeptide(L)' 'HKPELIVRDLDMDKIKTVRDRWAFYRDRRPDAYDELVER' A
#
# COMPACT_ATOMS: atom_id res chain seq x y z
N HIS A 1 -15.56 26.61 5.74
CA HIS A 1 -14.28 25.99 5.32
C HIS A 1 -13.71 26.75 4.14
N LYS A 2 -12.39 26.96 4.10
CA LYS A 2 -11.69 27.46 2.92
C LYS A 2 -11.11 26.26 2.15
N PRO A 3 -11.23 26.18 0.82
CA PRO A 3 -10.59 25.13 0.04
C PRO A 3 -9.07 25.33 0.04
N GLU A 4 -8.32 24.23 0.15
CA GLU A 4 -6.86 24.20 0.13
C GLU A 4 -6.36 23.20 -0.92
N LEU A 5 -5.26 23.54 -1.61
CA LEU A 5 -4.58 22.67 -2.56
C LEU A 5 -3.18 22.36 -2.04
N ILE A 6 -2.89 21.08 -1.84
CA ILE A 6 -1.57 20.60 -1.39
C ILE A 6 -0.89 19.91 -2.57
N VAL A 7 0.33 20.36 -2.89
CA VAL A 7 1.20 19.74 -3.90
C VAL A 7 2.47 19.26 -3.21
N ARG A 8 2.88 18.03 -3.50
CA ARG A 8 4.10 17.40 -2.95
C ARG A 8 4.73 16.47 -3.99
N ASP A 9 6.06 16.46 -4.00
CA ASP A 9 6.82 15.46 -4.73
C ASP A 9 6.88 14.15 -3.92
N LEU A 10 6.60 13.05 -4.59
CA LEU A 10 6.67 11.71 -4.01
C LEU A 10 7.87 10.97 -4.60
N ASP A 11 8.79 10.58 -3.71
CA ASP A 11 9.88 9.67 -4.07
C ASP A 11 9.34 8.24 -4.16
N MET A 12 9.22 7.75 -5.40
CA MET A 12 8.68 6.43 -5.69
C MET A 12 9.66 5.29 -5.40
N ASP A 13 10.97 5.57 -5.34
CA ASP A 13 12.00 4.55 -5.05
C ASP A 13 11.91 4.07 -3.60
N LYS A 14 11.34 4.89 -2.71
CA LYS A 14 11.08 4.53 -1.32
C LYS A 14 10.13 3.33 -1.19
N ILE A 15 9.25 3.11 -2.18
CA ILE A 15 8.37 1.93 -2.20
C ILE A 15 9.19 0.64 -2.21
N LYS A 16 10.22 0.57 -3.05
CA LYS A 16 11.11 -0.60 -3.12
C LYS A 16 11.81 -0.82 -1.79
N THR A 17 12.39 0.25 -1.21
CA THR A 17 13.08 0.19 0.08
C THR A 17 12.19 -0.37 1.19
N VAL A 18 10.92 0.06 1.27
CA VAL A 18 9.99 -0.41 2.29
C VAL A 18 9.56 -1.85 2.02
N ARG A 19 9.30 -2.24 0.76
CA ARG A 19 8.93 -3.62 0.39
C ARG A 19 10.06 -4.63 0.64
N ASP A 20 11.31 -4.22 0.44
CA ASP A 20 12.48 -5.07 0.72
C ASP A 20 12.68 -5.26 2.24
N ARG A 21 12.40 -4.23 3.04
CA ARG A 21 12.47 -4.29 4.51
C ARG A 21 11.31 -5.06 5.13
N TRP A 22 10.10 -4.87 4.60
CA TRP A 22 8.87 -5.46 5.12
C TRP A 22 8.16 -6.25 4.02
N ALA A 23 8.36 -7.56 4.07
CA ALA A 23 7.89 -8.48 3.05
C ALA A 23 6.39 -8.84 3.19
N PHE A 24 5.53 -7.87 3.51
CA PHE A 24 4.09 -8.08 3.68
C PHE A 24 3.41 -8.68 2.44
N TYR A 25 3.92 -8.39 1.25
CA TYR A 25 3.39 -8.97 0.01
C TYR A 25 3.78 -10.43 -0.19
N ARG A 26 4.97 -10.84 0.29
CA ARG A 26 5.44 -12.22 0.23
C ARG A 26 4.69 -13.09 1.22
N ASP A 27 4.45 -12.56 2.42
CA ASP A 27 3.88 -13.31 3.54
C ASP A 27 2.35 -13.27 3.57
N ARG A 28 1.69 -12.89 2.46
CA ARG A 28 0.22 -12.92 2.34
C ARG A 28 -0.27 -14.36 2.39
N ARG A 29 -1.49 -14.53 2.90
CA ARG A 29 -2.27 -15.78 2.86
C ARG A 29 -3.53 -15.57 2.01
N PRO A 30 -3.43 -15.73 0.68
CA PRO A 30 -4.55 -15.49 -0.22
C PRO A 30 -5.76 -16.40 0.06
N ASP A 31 -5.51 -17.60 0.56
CA ASP A 31 -6.50 -18.58 1.02
C ASP A 31 -7.41 -18.05 2.15
N ALA A 32 -6.95 -17.08 2.94
CA ALA A 32 -7.74 -16.47 4.00
C ALA A 32 -8.59 -15.28 3.51
N TYR A 33 -8.57 -14.96 2.22
CA TYR A 33 -9.26 -13.78 1.67
C TYR A 33 -10.61 -14.10 1.04
N ASP A 34 -11.02 -15.37 0.98
CA ASP A 34 -12.25 -15.80 0.32
C ASP A 34 -13.47 -14.97 0.79
N GLU A 35 -13.67 -14.84 2.10
CA GLU A 35 -14.76 -14.02 2.68
C GLU A 35 -14.65 -12.51 2.40
N LEU A 36 -13.44 -12.01 2.11
CA LEU A 36 -13.20 -10.57 1.87
C LEU A 36 -13.46 -10.18 0.41
N VAL A 37 -13.45 -11.14 -0.51
CA VAL A 37 -13.60 -10.90 -1.96
C VAL A 37 -14.93 -11.39 -2.53
N GLU A 38 -15.70 -12.15 -1.75
CA GLU A 38 -17.06 -12.55 -2.11
C GLU A 38 -18.02 -11.35 -2.17
N ARG A 39 -18.99 -11.41 -3.09
CA ARG A 39 -19.86 -10.31 -3.51
C ARG A 39 -21.04 -10.04 -2.58
#